data_AF-A0AAC9QRX9-F1
#
_entry.id   AF-A0AAC9QRX9-F1
#
_cell.length_a   1.000
_cell.length_b   1.000
_cell.length_c   1.000
_cell.angle_alpha   90.00
_cell.angle_beta   90.00
_cell.angle_gamma   90.00
#
_symmetry.space_group_name_H-M   'P 1'
#
loop_
_entity.id
_entity.type
_entity.pdbx_description
1 polymer ?
#
loop_
_entity_poly.entity_id
_entity_poly.type
_entity_poly.pdbx_seq_one_letter_code
_entity_poly.pdbx_strand_id
1 'polypeptide(L)'
;MFEKASDALIYQLKRREIVVDEDVEIYQFGIRVLMLKAVHYASMLLVGLLLGMLPETIVFLIVYAAIRAYAGGYHADTRGVCYLLSWITILSVLLIARFCPAGTVAVVTAALTLSAFPVIYKWAPVENSAKPLDDAECTHYRKRARRILVVISACALLAGLAFNSRFGLVAAECLGLEALMMLLGLWKNGR
;
A
#
# COMPACT_ATOMS: atom_id res chain seq x y z
N MET A 1 1.70 -24.46 -4.93
CA MET A 1 2.85 -23.93 -5.69
C MET A 1 3.83 -23.18 -4.79
N PHE A 2 3.39 -22.10 -4.11
CA PHE A 2 4.28 -21.32 -3.22
C PHE A 2 4.86 -22.08 -2.03
N GLU A 3 4.14 -23.08 -1.49
CA GLU A 3 4.66 -23.92 -0.40
C GLU A 3 5.88 -24.71 -0.85
N LYS A 4 5.73 -25.54 -1.89
CA LYS A 4 6.83 -26.32 -2.48
C LYS A 4 8.04 -25.45 -2.87
N ALA A 5 7.80 -24.25 -3.41
CA ALA A 5 8.88 -23.33 -3.78
C ALA A 5 9.60 -22.74 -2.56
N SER A 6 8.85 -22.40 -1.51
CA SER A 6 9.40 -21.93 -0.23
C SER A 6 10.21 -23.02 0.47
N ASP A 7 9.69 -24.25 0.51
CA ASP A 7 10.35 -25.41 1.14
C ASP A 7 11.66 -25.73 0.41
N ALA A 8 11.64 -25.70 -0.93
CA ALA A 8 12.83 -25.91 -1.74
C ALA A 8 13.89 -24.83 -1.47
N LEU A 9 13.51 -23.55 -1.43
CA LEU A 9 14.45 -22.46 -1.15
C LEU A 9 15.04 -22.56 0.26
N ILE A 10 14.22 -22.89 1.26
CA ILE A 10 14.68 -23.01 2.65
C ILE A 10 15.59 -24.22 2.85
N TYR A 11 15.29 -25.34 2.19
CA TYR A 11 16.21 -26.47 2.17
C TYR A 11 17.59 -26.08 1.62
N GLN A 12 17.65 -25.27 0.55
CA GLN A 12 18.94 -24.76 0.03
C GLN A 12 19.64 -23.83 1.02
N LEU A 13 18.91 -22.95 1.70
CA LEU A 13 19.47 -22.01 2.69
C LEU A 13 20.00 -22.74 3.93
N LYS A 14 19.26 -23.74 4.42
CA LYS A 14 19.67 -24.60 5.54
C LYS A 14 20.92 -25.42 5.17
N ARG A 15 20.96 -26.01 3.98
CA ARG A 15 22.14 -26.76 3.50
C ARG A 15 23.40 -25.90 3.38
N ARG A 16 23.24 -24.58 3.24
CA ARG A 16 24.34 -23.61 3.20
C ARG A 16 24.66 -23.00 4.58
N GLU A 17 24.03 -23.50 5.65
CA GLU A 17 24.18 -23.01 7.03
C GLU A 17 23.87 -21.51 7.18
N ILE A 18 23.05 -20.96 6.27
CA ILE A 18 22.63 -19.54 6.32
C ILE A 18 21.49 -19.37 7.33
N VAL A 19 20.63 -20.39 7.47
CA VAL A 19 19.47 -20.38 8.36
C VAL A 19 19.62 -21.53 9.36
N VAL A 20 19.52 -21.20 10.64
CA VAL A 20 19.51 -22.17 11.75
C VAL A 20 18.13 -22.81 11.87
N ASP A 21 18.08 -24.01 12.45
CA ASP A 21 16.85 -24.80 12.53
C ASP A 21 15.70 -24.10 13.26
N GLU A 22 16.03 -23.31 14.28
CA GLU A 22 15.08 -22.55 15.08
C GLU A 22 14.33 -21.49 14.25
N ASP A 23 14.95 -20.98 13.20
CA ASP A 23 14.41 -19.89 12.38
C ASP A 23 13.72 -20.38 11.10
N VAL A 24 13.79 -21.68 10.79
CA VAL A 24 13.29 -22.27 9.53
C VAL A 24 11.84 -21.86 9.25
N GLU A 25 10.96 -21.96 10.25
CA GLU A 25 9.54 -21.63 10.09
C GLU A 25 9.32 -20.14 9.78
N ILE A 26 10.07 -19.26 10.45
CA ILE A 26 9.99 -17.80 10.27
C ILE A 26 10.41 -17.43 8.85
N TYR A 27 11.52 -17.99 8.37
CA TYR A 27 12.01 -17.72 7.02
C TYR A 27 11.09 -18.33 5.95
N GLN A 28 10.56 -19.54 6.16
CA GLN A 28 9.55 -20.13 5.27
C GLN A 28 8.32 -19.24 5.14
N PHE A 29 7.80 -18.74 6.27
CA PHE A 29 6.68 -17.81 6.26
C PHE A 29 7.03 -16.52 5.50
N GLY A 30 8.20 -15.93 5.79
CA GLY A 30 8.68 -14.71 5.14
C GLY A 30 8.80 -14.83 3.62
N ILE A 31 9.42 -15.92 3.14
CA ILE A 31 9.55 -16.22 1.71
C ILE A 31 8.18 -16.38 1.06
N ARG A 32 7.27 -17.12 1.69
CA ARG A 32 5.91 -17.32 1.18
C ARG A 32 5.17 -16.00 1.04
N VAL A 33 5.26 -15.11 2.03
CA VAL A 33 4.67 -13.77 1.99
C VAL A 33 5.32 -12.92 0.89
N LEU A 34 6.64 -12.98 0.75
CA LEU A 34 7.37 -12.24 -0.28
C LEU A 34 6.95 -12.68 -1.69
N MET A 35 6.87 -13.99 -1.95
CA MET A 35 6.43 -14.52 -3.24
C MET A 35 4.99 -14.07 -3.57
N LEU A 36 4.09 -14.10 -2.59
CA LEU A 36 2.71 -13.64 -2.78
C LEU A 36 2.66 -12.15 -3.12
N LYS A 37 3.42 -11.32 -2.40
CA LYS A 37 3.52 -9.87 -2.69
C LYS A 37 4.14 -9.61 -4.06
N ALA A 38 5.15 -10.38 -4.46
CA ALA A 38 5.78 -10.26 -5.77
C ALA A 38 4.78 -10.51 -6.90
N VAL A 39 3.98 -11.57 -6.81
CA VAL A 39 2.90 -11.85 -7.77
C VAL A 39 1.84 -10.74 -7.75
N HIS A 40 1.53 -10.21 -6.57
CA HIS A 40 0.59 -9.10 -6.44
C HIS A 40 1.07 -7.85 -7.19
N TYR A 41 2.29 -7.37 -6.91
CA TYR A 41 2.83 -6.19 -7.58
C TYR A 41 3.07 -6.44 -9.07
N ALA A 42 3.50 -7.63 -9.48
CA ALA A 42 3.62 -7.99 -10.89
C ALA A 42 2.26 -7.90 -11.61
N SER A 43 1.18 -8.36 -10.98
CA SER A 43 -0.16 -8.24 -11.56
C SER A 43 -0.64 -6.79 -11.67
N MET A 44 -0.32 -5.93 -10.70
CA MET A 44 -0.64 -4.50 -10.79
C MET A 44 0.15 -3.81 -11.90
N LEU A 45 1.45 -4.10 -12.04
CA LEU A 45 2.27 -3.59 -13.13
C LEU A 45 1.75 -4.04 -14.50
N LEU A 46 1.28 -5.29 -14.61
CA LEU A 46 0.65 -5.79 -15.82
C LEU A 46 -0.62 -5.00 -16.18
N VAL A 47 -1.49 -4.70 -15.21
CA VAL A 47 -2.67 -3.84 -15.44
C VAL A 47 -2.25 -2.47 -15.96
N GLY A 48 -1.26 -1.84 -15.32
CA GLY A 48 -0.69 -0.57 -15.79
C GLY A 48 -0.14 -0.63 -17.21
N LEU A 49 0.58 -1.70 -17.54
CA LEU A 49 1.13 -1.92 -18.86
C LEU A 49 0.02 -2.09 -19.92
N LEU A 50 -1.01 -2.88 -19.64
CA LEU A 50 -2.14 -3.10 -20.55
C LEU A 50 -2.94 -1.82 -20.81
N LEU A 51 -3.03 -0.93 -19.83
CA LEU A 51 -3.68 0.38 -19.96
C LEU A 51 -2.77 1.48 -20.55
N GLY A 52 -1.47 1.19 -20.77
CA GLY A 52 -0.49 2.18 -21.22
C GLY A 52 -0.14 3.24 -20.17
N MET A 53 -0.33 2.93 -18.88
CA MET A 53 -0.16 3.83 -17.73
C MET A 53 0.85 3.27 -16.72
N LEU A 54 1.92 2.67 -17.22
CA LEU A 54 2.96 2.07 -16.40
C LEU A 54 3.64 3.09 -15.46
N PRO A 55 3.98 4.32 -15.88
CA PRO A 55 4.57 5.32 -14.98
C PRO A 55 3.66 5.68 -13.79
N GLU A 56 2.36 5.89 -14.04
CA GLU A 56 1.37 6.16 -13.02
C GLU A 56 1.24 4.98 -12.04
N THR A 57 1.26 3.75 -12.58
CA THR A 57 1.21 2.53 -11.77
C THR A 57 2.42 2.41 -10.85
N ILE A 58 3.62 2.76 -11.31
CA ILE A 58 4.82 2.77 -10.49
C ILE A 58 4.70 3.80 -9.36
N VAL A 59 4.22 5.01 -9.66
CA VAL A 59 3.97 6.06 -8.65
C VAL A 59 2.97 5.55 -7.59
N PHE A 60 1.86 4.96 -8.03
CA PHE A 60 0.88 4.34 -7.14
C PHE A 60 1.54 3.30 -6.23
N LEU A 61 2.30 2.35 -6.79
CA LEU A 61 2.93 1.28 -6.00
C LEU A 61 3.90 1.80 -4.95
N ILE A 62 4.69 2.83 -5.29
CA ILE A 62 5.64 3.45 -4.35
C ILE A 62 4.87 4.14 -3.22
N VAL A 63 3.88 4.97 -3.55
CA VAL A 63 3.07 5.69 -2.56
C VAL A 63 2.31 4.72 -1.67
N TYR A 64 1.61 3.76 -2.27
CA TYR A 64 0.86 2.70 -1.60
C TYR A 64 1.76 1.91 -0.64
N ALA A 65 2.87 1.35 -1.13
CA ALA A 65 3.77 0.55 -0.29
C ALA A 65 4.39 1.37 0.84
N ALA A 66 4.76 2.64 0.58
CA ALA A 66 5.37 3.51 1.58
C ALA A 66 4.40 3.86 2.71
N ILE A 67 3.16 4.25 2.41
CA ILE A 67 2.20 4.63 3.44
C ILE A 67 1.62 3.39 4.15
N ARG A 68 1.23 2.36 3.38
CA ARG A 68 0.56 1.16 3.89
C ARG A 68 1.40 0.40 4.91
N ALA A 69 2.72 0.36 4.71
CA ALA A 69 3.64 -0.32 5.62
C ALA A 69 3.62 0.23 7.05
N TYR A 70 3.23 1.50 7.24
CA TYR A 70 3.24 2.18 8.53
C TYR A 70 1.87 2.65 9.01
N ALA A 71 0.95 2.95 8.10
CA ALA A 71 -0.39 3.41 8.44
C ALA A 71 -1.34 2.25 8.79
N GLY A 72 -1.10 1.05 8.25
CA GLY A 72 -2.01 -0.09 8.43
C GLY A 72 -3.32 0.09 7.66
N GLY A 73 -4.42 -0.45 8.19
CA GLY A 73 -5.77 -0.31 7.65
C GLY A 73 -6.51 -1.64 7.56
N TYR A 74 -7.56 -1.71 6.75
CA TYR A 74 -8.40 -2.89 6.63
C TYR A 74 -7.63 -4.13 6.18
N HIS A 75 -7.69 -5.20 6.97
CA HIS A 75 -7.18 -6.52 6.62
C HIS A 75 -8.36 -7.45 6.32
N ALA A 76 -8.46 -7.90 5.06
CA ALA A 76 -9.48 -8.86 4.65
C ALA A 76 -9.25 -10.22 5.30
N ASP A 77 -10.34 -10.94 5.59
CA ASP A 77 -10.30 -12.25 6.24
C ASP A 77 -9.65 -13.33 5.38
N THR A 78 -9.65 -13.12 4.06
CA THR A 78 -9.00 -14.03 3.10
C THR A 78 -8.07 -13.29 2.15
N ARG A 79 -7.03 -14.01 1.71
CA ARG A 79 -6.05 -13.50 0.74
C ARG A 79 -6.71 -13.18 -0.61
N GLY A 80 -7.72 -13.96 -1.02
CA GLY A 80 -8.44 -13.75 -2.27
C GLY A 80 -9.22 -12.43 -2.28
N VAL A 81 -9.89 -12.10 -1.17
CA VAL A 81 -10.60 -10.81 -1.03
C VAL A 81 -9.61 -9.65 -1.04
N CYS A 82 -8.47 -9.77 -0.34
CA CYS A 82 -7.42 -8.74 -0.38
C CYS A 82 -6.91 -8.51 -1.82
N TYR A 83 -6.65 -9.59 -2.56
CA TYR A 83 -6.19 -9.52 -3.95
C TYR A 83 -7.22 -8.83 -4.86
N LEU A 84 -8.50 -9.19 -4.73
CA LEU A 84 -9.58 -8.57 -5.49
C LEU A 84 -9.74 -7.07 -5.16
N LEU A 85 -9.73 -6.70 -3.88
CA LEU A 85 -9.82 -5.30 -3.45
C LEU A 85 -8.66 -4.47 -4.00
N SER A 86 -7.46 -5.02 -3.98
CA SER A 86 -6.28 -4.38 -4.53
C SER A 86 -6.36 -4.20 -6.05
N TRP A 87 -6.94 -5.15 -6.78
CA TRP A 87 -7.25 -5.00 -8.22
C TRP A 87 -8.26 -3.88 -8.47
N ILE A 88 -9.34 -3.83 -7.69
CA ILE A 88 -10.33 -2.75 -7.79
C ILE A 88 -9.68 -1.41 -7.51
N THR A 89 -8.78 -1.35 -6.51
CA THR A 89 -8.06 -0.14 -6.12
C THR A 89 -7.20 0.37 -7.27
N ILE A 90 -6.30 -0.44 -7.82
CA ILE A 90 -5.44 0.00 -8.94
C ILE A 90 -6.26 0.36 -10.19
N LEU A 91 -7.31 -0.41 -10.51
CA LEU A 91 -8.17 -0.10 -11.65
C LEU A 91 -8.88 1.23 -11.46
N SER A 92 -9.43 1.49 -10.27
CA SER A 92 -10.09 2.76 -9.96
C SER A 92 -9.12 3.94 -10.11
N VAL A 93 -7.90 3.82 -9.59
CA VAL A 93 -6.87 4.87 -9.68
C VAL A 93 -6.51 5.17 -11.12
N LEU A 94 -6.22 4.14 -11.91
CA LEU A 94 -5.81 4.34 -13.30
C LEU A 94 -6.95 4.89 -14.17
N LEU A 95 -8.18 4.43 -13.97
CA LEU A 95 -9.33 4.93 -14.73
C LEU A 95 -9.68 6.38 -14.37
N ILE A 96 -9.67 6.74 -13.09
CA ILE A 96 -9.91 8.13 -12.67
C ILE A 96 -8.80 9.03 -13.25
N ALA A 97 -7.54 8.66 -13.10
CA ALA A 97 -6.42 9.41 -13.67
C ALA A 97 -6.48 9.53 -15.21
N ARG A 98 -6.99 8.50 -15.92
CA ARG A 98 -7.11 8.50 -17.38
C ARG A 98 -8.19 9.42 -17.90
N PHE A 99 -9.33 9.46 -17.21
CA PHE A 99 -10.53 10.16 -17.65
C PHE A 99 -10.76 11.50 -16.94
N CYS A 100 -9.97 11.84 -15.92
CA CYS A 100 -10.02 13.13 -15.26
C CYS A 100 -9.69 14.27 -16.26
N PRO A 101 -10.60 15.23 -16.46
CA PRO A 101 -10.34 16.40 -17.31
C PRO A 101 -9.14 17.18 -16.81
N ALA A 102 -8.29 17.64 -17.74
CA ALA A 102 -7.06 18.37 -17.38
C ALA A 102 -7.36 19.62 -16.53
N GLY A 103 -8.48 20.32 -16.76
CA GLY A 103 -8.87 21.50 -15.98
C GLY A 103 -9.28 21.20 -14.53
N THR A 104 -9.56 19.95 -14.18
CA THR A 104 -10.01 19.55 -12.83
C THR A 104 -8.94 18.83 -12.02
N VAL A 105 -7.82 18.41 -12.63
CA VAL A 105 -6.73 17.65 -11.98
C VAL A 105 -6.24 18.35 -10.72
N ALA A 106 -5.95 19.65 -10.78
CA ALA A 106 -5.51 20.44 -9.63
C ALA A 106 -6.52 20.42 -8.47
N VAL A 107 -7.80 20.64 -8.77
CA VAL A 107 -8.89 20.70 -7.78
C VAL A 107 -9.13 19.32 -7.14
N VAL A 108 -9.17 18.26 -7.95
CA VAL A 108 -9.37 16.90 -7.47
C VAL A 108 -8.19 16.45 -6.60
N THR A 109 -6.97 16.76 -7.03
CA THR A 109 -5.74 16.46 -6.25
C THR A 109 -5.80 17.13 -4.88
N ALA A 110 -6.16 18.42 -4.82
CA ALA A 110 -6.29 19.14 -3.57
C ALA A 110 -7.39 18.55 -2.68
N ALA A 111 -8.58 18.29 -3.24
CA ALA A 111 -9.71 17.76 -2.49
C ALA A 111 -9.40 16.38 -1.86
N LEU A 112 -8.81 15.46 -2.62
CA LEU A 112 -8.45 14.13 -2.13
C LEU A 112 -7.33 14.20 -1.09
N THR A 113 -6.29 15.01 -1.32
CA THR A 113 -5.17 15.12 -0.37
C THR A 113 -5.63 15.74 0.95
N LEU A 114 -6.40 16.85 0.90
CA LEU A 114 -6.85 17.57 2.09
C LEU A 114 -7.88 16.78 2.90
N SER A 115 -8.73 15.98 2.25
CA SER A 115 -9.67 15.09 2.94
C SER A 115 -9.00 13.87 3.57
N ALA A 116 -8.00 13.28 2.90
CA ALA A 116 -7.26 12.12 3.41
C ALA A 116 -6.32 12.47 4.57
N PHE A 117 -5.68 13.64 4.52
CA PHE A 117 -4.65 14.04 5.47
C PHE A 117 -5.05 13.90 6.96
N PRO A 118 -6.18 14.47 7.43
CA PRO A 118 -6.55 14.36 8.85
C PRO A 118 -6.82 12.91 9.27
N VAL A 119 -7.41 12.10 8.39
CA VAL A 119 -7.70 10.69 8.64
C VAL A 119 -6.42 9.88 8.84
N ILE A 120 -5.45 10.04 7.94
CA ILE A 120 -4.19 9.31 8.06
C ILE A 120 -3.39 9.83 9.28
N TYR A 121 -3.37 11.14 9.49
CA TYR A 121 -2.57 11.75 10.55
C TYR A 121 -3.00 11.35 11.96
N LYS A 122 -4.31 11.29 12.22
CA LYS A 122 -4.85 11.00 13.55
C LYS A 122 -4.94 9.51 13.84
N TRP A 123 -5.29 8.68 12.85
CA TRP A 123 -5.60 7.26 13.11
C TRP A 123 -4.48 6.28 12.75
N ALA A 124 -3.37 6.73 12.15
CA ALA A 124 -2.21 5.87 11.95
C ALA A 124 -1.45 5.60 13.29
N PRO A 125 -0.92 4.38 13.50
CA PRO A 125 -1.21 3.15 12.76
C PRO A 125 -2.59 2.58 13.13
N VAL A 126 -3.33 2.06 12.15
CA VAL A 126 -4.50 1.20 12.40
C VAL A 126 -4.00 -0.22 12.62
N GLU A 127 -4.14 -0.69 13.85
CA GLU A 127 -3.68 -2.02 14.28
C GLU A 127 -4.52 -3.14 13.66
N ASN A 128 -3.89 -4.31 13.49
CA ASN A 128 -4.60 -5.53 13.16
C ASN A 128 -4.87 -6.29 14.47
N SER A 129 -6.12 -6.69 14.75
CA SER A 129 -6.46 -7.46 15.96
C SER A 129 -5.68 -8.77 16.09
N ALA A 130 -5.23 -9.37 14.97
CA ALA A 130 -4.40 -10.56 14.98
C ALA A 130 -2.91 -10.28 15.26
N LYS A 131 -2.48 -9.02 15.23
CA LYS A 131 -1.11 -8.59 15.49
C LYS A 131 -1.12 -7.23 16.23
N PRO A 132 -1.42 -7.23 17.55
CA PRO A 132 -1.36 -6.01 18.34
C PRO A 132 0.08 -5.47 18.37
N LEU A 133 0.21 -4.16 18.39
CA LEU A 133 1.51 -3.48 18.48
C LEU A 133 1.76 -3.06 19.92
N ASP A 134 3.02 -3.07 20.34
CA ASP A 134 3.38 -2.42 21.60
C ASP A 134 3.38 -0.88 21.47
N ASP A 135 3.46 -0.17 22.60
CA ASP A 135 3.41 1.30 22.63
C ASP A 135 4.60 1.96 21.89
N ALA A 136 5.77 1.30 21.91
CA ALA A 136 6.97 1.80 21.25
C ALA A 136 6.85 1.65 19.72
N GLU A 137 6.38 0.50 19.25
CA GLU A 137 6.05 0.21 17.84
C GLU A 137 4.97 1.16 17.32
N CYS A 138 3.89 1.36 18.10
CA CYS A 138 2.81 2.28 17.75
C CYS A 138 3.33 3.71 17.57
N THR A 139 4.18 4.17 18.50
CA THR A 139 4.83 5.49 18.41
C THR A 139 5.74 5.61 17.20
N HIS A 140 6.55 4.57 16.94
CA HIS A 140 7.47 4.54 15.81
C HIS A 140 6.76 4.57 14.46
N TYR A 141 5.77 3.70 14.26
CA TYR A 141 4.97 3.65 13.03
C TYR A 141 4.16 4.92 12.83
N ARG A 142 3.55 5.49 13.89
CA ARG A 142 2.86 6.78 13.80
C ARG A 142 3.79 7.89 13.31
N LYS A 143 4.99 8.01 13.89
CA LYS A 143 5.98 9.03 13.48
C LYS A 143 6.45 8.83 12.04
N ARG A 144 6.66 7.59 11.60
CA ARG A 144 7.04 7.29 10.20
C ARG A 144 5.88 7.58 9.23
N ALA A 145 4.68 7.10 9.52
CA ALA A 145 3.48 7.34 8.71
C ALA A 145 3.21 8.83 8.53
N ARG A 146 3.31 9.64 9.59
CA ARG A 146 3.12 11.11 9.50
C ARG A 146 4.17 11.79 8.64
N ARG A 147 5.45 11.42 8.77
CA ARG A 147 6.51 11.97 7.91
C ARG A 147 6.29 11.64 6.45
N ILE A 148 5.96 10.38 6.15
CA ILE A 148 5.67 9.92 4.80
C ILE A 148 4.43 10.65 4.24
N LEU A 149 3.36 10.75 5.03
CA LEU A 149 2.15 11.48 4.65
C LEU A 149 2.45 12.94 4.27
N VAL A 150 3.23 13.67 5.08
CA VAL A 150 3.58 15.06 4.81
C VAL A 150 4.36 15.17 3.50
N VAL A 151 5.36 14.31 3.30
CA VAL A 151 6.18 14.31 2.07
C VAL A 151 5.32 14.01 0.84
N ILE A 152 4.51 12.95 0.88
CA ILE A 152 3.66 12.54 -0.24
C ILE A 152 2.60 13.62 -0.53
N SER A 153 1.99 14.20 0.49
CA SER A 153 0.98 15.27 0.32
C SER A 153 1.60 16.52 -0.30
N ALA A 154 2.79 16.92 0.14
CA ALA A 154 3.51 18.06 -0.44
C ALA A 154 3.87 17.80 -1.90
N CYS A 155 4.41 16.62 -2.22
CA CYS A 155 4.72 16.22 -3.60
C CYS A 155 3.48 16.14 -4.48
N ALA A 156 2.37 15.59 -3.98
CA ALA A 156 1.11 15.47 -4.71
C ALA A 156 0.53 16.85 -5.04
N LEU A 157 0.47 17.74 -4.05
CA LEU A 157 -0.02 19.11 -4.23
C LEU A 157 0.90 19.91 -5.17
N LEU A 158 2.22 19.80 -5.04
CA LEU A 158 3.15 20.48 -5.95
C LEU A 158 2.97 19.98 -7.39
N ALA A 159 2.94 18.66 -7.60
CA ALA A 159 2.76 18.07 -8.93
C ALA A 159 1.39 18.40 -9.54
N GLY A 160 0.31 18.32 -8.75
CA GLY A 160 -1.05 18.56 -9.22
C GLY A 160 -1.40 20.04 -9.41
N LEU A 161 -0.96 20.92 -8.51
CA LEU A 161 -1.31 22.35 -8.56
C LEU A 161 -0.35 23.15 -9.46
N ALA A 162 0.96 22.92 -9.35
CA ALA A 162 1.94 23.72 -10.10
C ALA A 162 2.19 23.21 -11.51
N PHE A 163 2.06 21.89 -11.73
CA PHE A 163 2.39 21.25 -13.01
C PHE A 163 1.19 20.55 -13.67
N ASN A 164 0.01 20.61 -13.05
CA ASN A 164 -1.20 19.93 -13.53
C ASN A 164 -0.98 18.44 -13.87
N SER A 165 -0.13 17.78 -13.08
CA SER A 165 0.39 16.46 -13.39
C SER A 165 -0.51 15.34 -12.89
N ARG A 166 -0.76 14.34 -13.76
CA ARG A 166 -1.47 13.10 -13.41
C ARG A 166 -0.78 12.32 -12.29
N PHE A 167 0.54 12.47 -12.12
CA PHE A 167 1.26 11.83 -11.01
C PHE A 167 0.85 12.37 -9.65
N GLY A 168 0.55 13.68 -9.56
CA GLY A 168 0.02 14.28 -8.34
C GLY A 168 -1.37 13.75 -7.99
N LEU A 169 -2.22 13.61 -9.02
CA LEU A 169 -3.55 13.03 -8.89
C LEU A 169 -3.50 11.57 -8.41
N VAL A 170 -2.67 10.73 -9.03
CA VAL A 170 -2.50 9.32 -8.63
C VAL A 170 -2.02 9.18 -7.18
N ALA A 171 -1.09 10.03 -6.75
CA ALA A 171 -0.64 10.05 -5.35
C ALA A 171 -1.78 10.45 -4.40
N ALA A 172 -2.59 11.44 -4.77
CA ALA A 172 -3.74 11.90 -3.97
C ALA A 172 -4.86 10.85 -3.90
N GLU A 173 -5.17 10.17 -5.00
CA GLU A 173 -6.11 9.05 -5.04
C GLU A 173 -5.65 7.91 -4.15
N CYS A 174 -4.35 7.59 -4.14
CA CYS A 174 -3.79 6.59 -3.24
C CYS A 174 -3.96 6.99 -1.77
N LEU A 175 -3.70 8.25 -1.40
CA LEU A 175 -3.94 8.74 -0.04
C LEU A 175 -5.42 8.65 0.34
N GLY A 176 -6.33 9.04 -0.56
CA GLY A 176 -7.78 8.93 -0.35
C GLY A 176 -8.23 7.48 -0.09
N LEU A 177 -7.74 6.54 -0.89
CA LEU A 177 -8.05 5.12 -0.73
C LEU A 177 -7.47 4.54 0.55
N GLU A 178 -6.27 4.95 0.95
CA GLU A 178 -5.70 4.51 2.24
C GLU A 178 -6.46 5.08 3.43
N ALA A 179 -6.88 6.34 3.37
CA ALA A 179 -7.78 6.91 4.38
C ALA A 179 -9.08 6.11 4.49
N LEU A 180 -9.70 5.75 3.36
CA LEU A 180 -10.89 4.89 3.33
C LEU A 180 -10.61 3.51 3.95
N MET A 181 -9.51 2.86 3.57
CA MET A 181 -9.12 1.56 4.11
C MET A 181 -8.81 1.61 5.60
N MET A 182 -8.30 2.74 6.11
CA MET A 182 -8.12 2.96 7.54
C MET A 182 -9.47 3.05 8.27
N LEU A 183 -10.43 3.83 7.74
CA LEU A 183 -11.77 3.93 8.30
C LEU A 183 -12.48 2.58 8.33
N LEU A 184 -12.38 1.79 7.25
CA LEU A 184 -12.92 0.42 7.20
C LEU A 184 -12.23 -0.50 8.22
N GLY A 185 -10.93 -0.34 8.43
CA GLY A 185 -10.18 -1.09 9.44
C GLY A 185 -10.63 -0.75 10.87
N LEU A 186 -10.81 0.53 11.18
CA LEU A 186 -11.32 0.99 12.47
C LEU A 186 -12.73 0.46 12.75
N TRP A 187 -13.61 0.57 11.76
CA TRP A 187 -14.97 0.03 11.82
C TRP A 187 -14.97 -1.48 12.07
N LYS A 188 -14.15 -2.24 11.33
CA LYS A 188 -14.01 -3.70 11.52
C LYS A 188 -13.49 -4.05 12.91
N ASN A 189 -12.61 -3.22 13.48
CA ASN A 189 -12.03 -3.43 14.80
C ASN A 189 -12.93 -2.94 15.94
N GLY A 190 -14.12 -2.39 15.65
CA GLY A 190 -15.06 -1.88 16.64
C GLY A 190 -14.61 -0.60 17.36
N ARG A 191 -13.80 0.24 16.70
CA ARG A 191 -13.28 1.51 17.21
C ARG A 191 -13.83 2.73 16.47
#